data_AF-A0A6V7W5M8-F1
#
_entry.id   AF-A0A6V7W5M8-F1
#
_cell.length_a   1.000
_cell.length_b   1.000
_cell.length_c   1.000
_cell.angle_alpha   90.00
_cell.angle_beta   90.00
_cell.angle_gamma   90.00
#
_symmetry.space_group_name_H-M   'P 1'
#
loop_
_entity.id
_entity.type
_entity.pdbx_description
1 polymer ?
#
loop_
_entity_poly.entity_id
_entity_poly.type
_entity_poly.pdbx_seq_one_letter_code
_entity_poly.pdbx_strand_id
1 'polypeptide(L)'
;MEGRNLNKHVPSYFFMDLYLAIELIRSMPFYEELSISDKKYLLLNVSMMIRTFDSNYYSSLLQNTQTLTLPNNSTPILMLNNKINKIKMRDENNSLIFLNTFEHLKRIAFYSLLQTLKHLNINQNEFVILRSIFICNWDIPNISSQGKIKMKNSAELYSKILLKYLQTNKGDLEGVKRYSDLMFLFNSILATTKAERDMHIFKVL
;
A
#
# COMPACT_ATOMS: atom_id res chain seq x y z
N MET A 1 -16.05 -24.43 27.00
CA MET A 1 -15.07 -23.60 27.71
C MET A 1 -13.69 -24.13 27.35
N GLU A 2 -12.90 -23.33 26.64
CA GLU A 2 -11.44 -23.35 26.75
C GLU A 2 -10.96 -22.06 26.08
N GLY A 3 -10.81 -21.03 26.92
CA GLY A 3 -10.29 -19.74 26.55
C GLY A 3 -8.83 -19.91 26.14
N ARG A 4 -8.57 -19.91 24.83
CA ARG A 4 -7.21 -19.78 24.33
C ARG A 4 -6.74 -18.36 24.63
N ASN A 5 -5.88 -18.28 25.64
CA ASN A 5 -4.97 -17.17 25.90
C ASN A 5 -4.18 -16.83 24.62
N LEU A 6 -4.72 -15.94 23.78
CA LEU A 6 -4.01 -15.32 22.66
C LEU A 6 -3.24 -14.10 23.17
N ASN A 7 -2.34 -14.32 24.13
CA ASN A 7 -1.40 -13.32 24.63
C ASN A 7 0.02 -13.91 24.62
N LYS A 8 0.44 -14.44 23.46
CA LYS A 8 1.85 -14.69 23.15
C LYS A 8 2.21 -13.79 21.98
N HIS A 9 3.15 -12.88 22.21
CA HIS A 9 3.77 -11.93 21.28
C HIS A 9 3.50 -12.26 19.79
N VAL A 10 2.33 -11.87 19.27
CA VAL A 10 2.13 -11.85 17.83
C VAL A 10 2.90 -10.62 17.37
N PRO A 11 4.03 -10.78 16.65
CA PRO A 11 4.73 -9.61 16.14
C PRO A 11 3.72 -8.80 15.33
N SER A 12 3.73 -7.49 15.56
CA SER A 12 2.87 -6.59 14.80
C SER A 12 3.29 -6.70 13.34
N TYR A 13 2.54 -7.47 12.55
CA TYR A 13 2.77 -7.65 11.12
C TYR A 13 2.86 -6.30 10.41
N PHE A 14 2.17 -5.28 10.93
CA PHE A 14 2.35 -3.90 10.48
C PHE A 14 3.81 -3.42 10.54
N PHE A 15 4.50 -3.60 11.67
CA PHE A 15 5.89 -3.16 11.82
C PHE A 15 6.86 -4.05 11.03
N MET A 16 6.58 -5.36 10.93
CA MET A 16 7.38 -6.26 10.09
C MET A 16 7.26 -5.90 8.62
N ASP A 17 6.04 -5.71 8.10
CA ASP A 17 5.81 -5.31 6.71
C ASP A 17 6.45 -3.94 6.43
N LEU A 18 6.39 -3.01 7.38
CA LEU A 18 7.04 -1.70 7.25
C LEU A 18 8.57 -1.82 7.22
N TYR A 19 9.15 -2.67 8.07
CA TYR A 19 10.58 -2.95 8.05
C TYR A 19 11.02 -3.57 6.72
N LEU A 20 10.27 -4.56 6.22
CA LEU A 20 10.53 -5.17 4.91
C LEU A 20 10.41 -4.16 3.77
N ALA A 21 9.43 -3.26 3.82
CA ALA A 21 9.31 -2.17 2.85
C ALA A 21 10.53 -1.25 2.87
N ILE A 22 11.05 -0.90 4.05
CA ILE A 22 12.27 -0.09 4.19
C ILE A 22 13.48 -0.81 3.60
N GLU A 23 13.70 -2.07 3.94
CA GLU A 23 14.83 -2.86 3.42
C GLU A 23 14.74 -3.03 1.89
N LEU A 24 13.53 -3.21 1.37
CA LEU A 24 13.31 -3.24 -0.07
C LEU A 24 13.68 -1.90 -0.73
N ILE A 25 13.24 -0.77 -0.18
CA ILE A 25 13.59 0.56 -0.71
C ILE A 25 15.12 0.76 -0.70
N ARG A 26 15.78 0.34 0.39
CA ARG A 26 17.24 0.43 0.54
C ARG A 26 18.00 -0.43 -0.46
N SER A 27 17.41 -1.55 -0.88
CA SER A 27 18.01 -2.44 -1.89
C SER A 27 18.02 -1.86 -3.31
N MET A 28 17.32 -0.74 -3.55
CA MET A 28 17.26 -0.13 -4.87
C MET A 28 18.60 0.52 -5.25
N PRO A 29 19.12 0.32 -6.48
CA PRO A 29 20.43 0.83 -6.89
C PRO A 29 20.60 2.35 -6.70
N PHE A 30 19.57 3.14 -7.02
CA PHE A 30 19.62 4.60 -6.87
C PHE A 30 19.68 5.06 -5.41
N TYR A 31 19.29 4.21 -4.46
CA TYR A 31 19.18 4.58 -3.06
C TYR A 31 20.53 5.02 -2.50
N GLU A 32 21.60 4.28 -2.79
CA GLU A 32 22.93 4.61 -2.26
C GLU A 32 23.49 5.92 -2.76
N GLU A 33 23.03 6.35 -3.93
CA GLU A 33 23.42 7.61 -4.52
C GLU A 33 22.68 8.82 -3.94
N LEU A 34 21.65 8.62 -3.12
CA LEU A 34 20.90 9.70 -2.49
C LEU A 34 21.64 10.28 -1.28
N SER A 35 21.47 11.58 -1.07
CA SER A 35 21.91 12.22 0.18
C SER A 35 21.17 11.63 1.38
N ILE A 36 21.74 11.74 2.58
CA ILE A 36 21.09 11.27 3.82
C ILE A 36 19.72 11.93 4.01
N SER A 37 19.60 13.21 3.66
CA SER A 37 18.33 13.95 3.70
C SER A 37 17.30 13.36 2.74
N ASP A 38 17.69 13.11 1.49
CA ASP A 38 16.80 12.54 0.48
C ASP A 38 16.39 11.10 0.83
N LYS A 39 17.32 10.28 1.35
CA LYS A 39 17.05 8.95 1.88
C LYS A 39 15.96 9.00 2.96
N LYS A 40 16.04 9.95 3.89
CA LYS A 40 15.02 10.15 4.93
C LYS A 40 13.66 10.53 4.35
N TYR A 41 13.60 11.52 3.46
CA TYR A 41 12.32 11.94 2.85
C TYR A 41 11.70 10.83 2.00
N LEU A 42 12.51 10.08 1.26
CA LEU A 42 12.06 8.92 0.51
C LEU A 42 11.40 7.89 1.44
N LEU A 43 12.11 7.44 2.48
CA LEU A 43 11.60 6.43 3.40
C LEU A 43 10.32 6.88 4.11
N LEU A 44 10.25 8.15 4.55
CA LEU A 44 9.07 8.68 5.22
C LEU A 44 7.81 8.69 4.35
N ASN A 45 7.97 8.94 3.04
CA ASN A 45 6.83 9.09 2.14
C ASN A 45 6.44 7.79 1.42
N VAL A 46 7.40 6.88 1.19
CA VAL A 46 7.21 5.70 0.33
C VAL A 46 7.01 4.41 1.13
N SER A 47 7.58 4.26 2.33
CA SER A 47 7.55 2.98 3.05
C SER A 47 6.13 2.50 3.36
N MET A 48 5.26 3.41 3.80
CA MET A 48 3.85 3.08 4.05
C MET A 48 3.11 2.70 2.76
N MET A 49 3.39 3.39 1.66
CA MET A 49 2.79 3.08 0.35
C MET A 49 3.16 1.68 -0.12
N ILE A 50 4.43 1.29 0.01
CA ILE A 50 4.93 -0.03 -0.38
C ILE A 50 4.38 -1.12 0.54
N ARG A 51 4.34 -0.88 1.86
CA ARG A 51 3.68 -1.78 2.81
C ARG A 51 2.21 -2.03 2.45
N THR A 52 1.47 -0.96 2.10
CA THR A 52 0.07 -1.06 1.67
C THR A 52 -0.05 -1.89 0.40
N PHE A 53 0.82 -1.66 -0.58
CA PHE A 53 0.80 -2.40 -1.85
C PHE A 53 1.11 -3.89 -1.63
N ASP A 54 2.17 -4.21 -0.89
CA ASP A 54 2.61 -5.59 -0.64
C ASP A 54 1.55 -6.40 0.12
N SER A 55 0.97 -5.82 1.18
CA SER A 55 -0.06 -6.49 1.99
C SER A 55 -1.37 -6.72 1.23
N ASN A 56 -1.79 -5.77 0.38
CA ASN A 56 -2.97 -5.94 -0.47
C ASN A 56 -2.69 -6.93 -1.61
N TYR A 57 -1.49 -6.94 -2.19
CA TYR A 57 -1.11 -7.91 -3.20
C TYR A 57 -1.13 -9.34 -2.64
N TYR A 58 -0.49 -9.56 -1.48
CA TYR A 58 -0.55 -10.85 -0.79
C TYR A 58 -2.00 -11.30 -0.55
N SER A 59 -2.85 -10.40 -0.03
CA SER A 59 -4.27 -10.69 0.20
C SER A 59 -5.03 -11.00 -1.09
N SER A 60 -4.65 -10.38 -2.22
CA SER A 60 -5.30 -10.59 -3.51
C SER A 60 -5.08 -12.00 -4.06
N LEU A 61 -3.93 -12.62 -3.73
CA LEU A 61 -3.61 -14.01 -4.09
C LEU A 61 -4.47 -15.02 -3.32
N LEU A 62 -5.02 -14.63 -2.17
CA LEU A 62 -5.91 -15.48 -1.39
C LEU A 62 -7.32 -15.44 -1.99
N GLN A 63 -7.72 -16.53 -2.64
CA GLN A 63 -8.97 -16.59 -3.41
C GLN A 63 -10.23 -16.32 -2.55
N ASN A 64 -10.22 -16.70 -1.26
CA ASN A 64 -11.39 -16.62 -0.37
C ASN A 64 -11.49 -15.34 0.48
N THR A 65 -10.57 -14.38 0.32
CA THR A 65 -10.56 -13.17 1.14
C THR A 65 -11.34 -12.03 0.47
N GLN A 66 -12.25 -11.39 1.19
CA GLN A 66 -12.92 -10.17 0.70
C GLN A 66 -12.27 -8.89 1.23
N THR A 67 -11.29 -9.02 2.14
CA THR A 67 -10.65 -7.92 2.83
C THR A 67 -9.18 -8.26 3.13
N LEU A 68 -8.41 -7.24 3.51
CA LEU A 68 -7.00 -7.37 3.88
C LEU A 68 -6.80 -8.47 4.92
N THR A 69 -5.97 -9.45 4.58
CA THR A 69 -5.66 -10.61 5.41
C THR A 69 -4.15 -10.73 5.54
N LEU A 70 -3.67 -10.79 6.78
CA LEU A 70 -2.26 -10.89 7.10
C LEU A 70 -1.79 -12.35 7.04
N PRO A 71 -0.47 -12.63 6.96
CA PRO A 71 0.06 -14.00 6.82
C PRO A 71 -0.34 -14.97 7.94
N ASN A 72 -0.72 -14.48 9.11
CA ASN A 72 -1.27 -15.28 10.21
C ASN A 72 -2.79 -15.51 10.12
N ASN A 73 -3.41 -15.25 8.97
CA ASN A 73 -4.85 -15.25 8.74
C ASN A 73 -5.65 -14.23 9.58
N SER A 74 -4.98 -13.24 10.18
CA SER A 74 -5.69 -12.18 10.89
C SER A 74 -6.21 -11.11 9.93
N THR A 75 -7.36 -10.55 10.27
CA THR A 75 -8.06 -9.57 9.44
C THR A 75 -8.20 -8.26 10.23
N PRO A 76 -7.40 -7.21 9.92
CA PRO A 76 -7.34 -5.98 10.72
C PRO A 76 -8.69 -5.27 10.91
N ILE A 77 -9.59 -5.35 9.92
CA ILE A 77 -10.93 -4.75 10.02
C ILE A 77 -11.79 -5.39 11.11
N LEU A 78 -11.68 -6.71 11.34
CA LEU A 78 -12.43 -7.39 12.40
C LEU A 78 -11.93 -6.97 13.79
N MET A 79 -10.63 -6.71 13.93
CA MET A 79 -10.04 -6.17 15.16
C MET A 79 -10.51 -4.74 15.44
N LEU A 80 -10.75 -3.94 14.39
CA LEU A 80 -11.23 -2.57 14.45
C LEU A 80 -12.70 -2.47 14.86
N ASN A 81 -13.58 -3.27 14.24
CA ASN A 81 -15.02 -3.29 14.55
C ASN A 81 -15.27 -3.63 16.04
N ASN A 82 -14.47 -4.51 16.63
CA ASN A 82 -14.60 -4.88 18.04
C ASN A 82 -14.20 -3.76 19.02
N LYS A 83 -13.34 -2.81 18.60
CA LYS A 83 -12.95 -1.65 19.42
C LYS A 83 -13.91 -0.48 19.26
N ILE A 84 -14.45 -0.26 18.07
CA ILE A 84 -15.31 0.90 17.77
C ILE A 84 -16.74 0.68 18.24
N ASN A 85 -17.23 -0.56 18.31
CA ASN A 85 -18.50 -0.86 19.00
C ASN A 85 -18.50 -0.45 20.49
N LYS A 86 -17.32 -0.19 21.08
CA LYS A 86 -17.18 0.35 22.44
C LYS A 86 -17.09 1.88 22.48
N ILE A 87 -16.72 2.51 21.37
CA ILE A 87 -16.65 3.96 21.23
C ILE A 87 -17.96 4.43 20.59
N LYS A 88 -19.04 4.42 21.38
CA LYS A 88 -20.21 5.25 21.06
C LYS A 88 -19.81 6.71 21.34
N MET A 89 -19.06 7.34 20.43
CA MET A 89 -18.93 8.79 20.45
C MET A 89 -20.31 9.38 20.10
N ARG A 90 -21.08 9.69 21.14
CA ARG A 90 -22.24 10.57 21.01
C ARG A 90 -21.71 11.99 21.00
N ASP A 91 -21.75 12.62 19.84
CA ASP A 91 -21.81 14.08 19.75
C ASP A 91 -23.17 14.54 20.30
N GLU A 92 -23.18 15.74 20.88
CA GLU A 92 -24.33 16.47 21.44
C GLU A 92 -25.54 16.51 20.49
N ASN A 93 -25.33 16.34 19.18
CA ASN A 93 -26.35 16.37 18.12
C ASN A 93 -26.67 15.01 17.46
N ASN A 94 -26.13 13.89 17.94
CA ASN A 94 -26.44 12.55 17.42
C ASN A 94 -26.24 12.41 15.87
N SER A 95 -25.19 13.03 15.33
CA SER A 95 -24.97 13.20 13.88
C SER A 95 -24.54 11.91 13.15
N LEU A 96 -25.29 11.55 12.09
CA LEU A 96 -25.03 10.47 11.13
C LEU A 96 -23.70 10.62 10.34
N ILE A 97 -23.08 11.82 10.35
CA ILE A 97 -21.99 12.19 9.42
C ILE A 97 -20.64 11.54 9.79
N PHE A 98 -20.35 11.41 11.09
CA PHE A 98 -19.10 10.81 11.56
C PHE A 98 -19.02 9.32 11.22
N LEU A 99 -20.13 8.59 11.42
CA LEU A 99 -20.25 7.18 11.06
C LEU A 99 -20.06 6.95 9.56
N ASN A 100 -20.66 7.81 8.72
CA ASN A 100 -20.53 7.71 7.27
C ASN A 100 -19.09 7.97 6.80
N THR A 101 -18.38 8.93 7.41
CA THR A 101 -16.97 9.22 7.09
C THR A 101 -16.07 8.06 7.48
N PHE A 102 -16.28 7.50 8.67
CA PHE A 102 -15.49 6.38 9.17
C PHE A 102 -15.70 5.10 8.34
N GLU A 103 -16.94 4.76 8.01
CA GLU A 103 -17.24 3.63 7.13
C GLU A 103 -16.66 3.82 5.72
N HIS A 104 -16.67 5.06 5.21
CA HIS A 104 -16.03 5.37 3.94
C HIS A 104 -14.51 5.15 3.98
N LEU A 105 -13.83 5.61 5.04
CA LEU A 105 -12.40 5.38 5.23
C LEU A 105 -12.06 3.89 5.37
N LYS A 106 -12.85 3.15 6.13
CA LYS A 106 -12.73 1.69 6.24
C LYS A 106 -12.83 1.01 4.87
N ARG A 107 -13.81 1.42 4.05
CA ARG A 107 -13.99 0.88 2.71
C ARG A 107 -12.74 1.08 1.85
N ILE A 108 -12.22 2.30 1.86
CA ILE A 108 -11.01 2.64 1.09
C ILE A 108 -9.80 1.84 1.60
N ALA A 109 -9.57 1.84 2.91
CA ALA A 109 -8.36 1.25 3.50
C ALA A 109 -8.29 -0.28 3.41
N PHE A 110 -9.43 -0.99 3.49
CA PHE A 110 -9.44 -2.45 3.64
C PHE A 110 -10.04 -3.23 2.48
N TYR A 111 -10.67 -2.56 1.50
CA TYR A 111 -11.38 -3.24 0.41
C TYR A 111 -11.01 -2.72 -0.98
N SER A 112 -10.98 -1.39 -1.17
CA SER A 112 -10.89 -0.80 -2.53
C SER A 112 -9.68 -1.29 -3.31
N LEU A 113 -8.46 -1.18 -2.75
CA LEU A 113 -7.25 -1.62 -3.43
C LEU A 113 -7.23 -3.12 -3.69
N LEU A 114 -7.63 -3.94 -2.70
CA LEU A 114 -7.73 -5.38 -2.84
C LEU A 114 -8.63 -5.79 -4.02
N GLN A 115 -9.80 -5.16 -4.14
CA GLN A 115 -10.74 -5.42 -5.24
C GLN A 115 -10.12 -5.03 -6.58
N THR A 116 -9.46 -3.87 -6.67
CA THR A 116 -8.74 -3.46 -7.88
C THR A 116 -7.65 -4.47 -8.27
N LEU A 117 -6.85 -4.93 -7.30
CA LEU A 117 -5.79 -5.92 -7.57
C LEU A 117 -6.36 -7.26 -8.04
N LYS A 118 -7.45 -7.73 -7.42
CA LYS A 118 -8.15 -8.96 -7.84
C LYS A 118 -8.71 -8.84 -9.25
N HIS A 119 -9.32 -7.70 -9.59
CA HIS A 119 -9.85 -7.45 -10.93
C HIS A 119 -8.73 -7.39 -11.98
N LEU A 120 -7.63 -6.70 -11.66
CA LEU A 120 -6.50 -6.61 -12.59
C LEU A 120 -5.74 -7.93 -12.72
N ASN A 121 -5.82 -8.83 -11.75
CA ASN A 121 -5.14 -10.12 -11.78
C ASN A 121 -3.63 -9.97 -12.10
N ILE A 122 -2.95 -9.16 -11.30
CA ILE A 122 -1.53 -8.83 -11.49
C ILE A 122 -0.67 -10.05 -11.21
N ASN A 123 0.18 -10.45 -12.17
CA ASN A 123 1.12 -11.54 -11.95
C ASN A 123 2.37 -11.07 -11.19
N GLN A 124 3.19 -12.02 -10.72
CA GLN A 124 4.36 -11.72 -9.90
C GLN A 124 5.38 -10.80 -10.58
N ASN A 125 5.60 -10.96 -11.89
CA ASN A 125 6.54 -10.13 -12.65
C ASN A 125 6.03 -8.69 -12.76
N GLU A 126 4.75 -8.51 -13.12
CA GLU A 126 4.10 -7.19 -13.15
C GLU A 126 4.18 -6.53 -11.77
N PHE A 127 3.89 -7.28 -10.70
CA PHE A 127 3.94 -6.79 -9.33
C PHE A 127 5.32 -6.26 -8.93
N VAL A 128 6.38 -7.05 -9.15
CA VAL A 128 7.74 -6.64 -8.77
C VAL A 128 8.20 -5.41 -9.54
N ILE A 129 7.92 -5.33 -10.85
CA ILE A 129 8.31 -4.16 -11.65
C ILE A 129 7.50 -2.93 -11.26
N LEU A 130 6.18 -3.06 -11.04
CA LEU A 130 5.34 -1.96 -10.55
C LEU A 130 5.81 -1.44 -9.20
N ARG A 131 6.14 -2.34 -8.29
CA ARG A 131 6.68 -2.00 -6.97
C ARG A 131 7.95 -1.17 -7.11
N SER A 132 8.84 -1.54 -8.03
CA SER A 132 10.04 -0.75 -8.35
C SER A 132 9.72 0.64 -8.88
N ILE A 133 8.75 0.78 -9.79
CA ILE A 133 8.29 2.07 -10.31
C ILE A 133 7.75 2.95 -9.17
N PHE A 134 6.92 2.38 -8.29
CA PHE A 134 6.30 3.12 -7.19
C PHE A 134 7.32 3.55 -6.14
N ILE A 135 8.37 2.75 -5.88
CA ILE A 135 9.47 3.17 -5.00
C ILE A 135 10.17 4.42 -5.56
N CYS A 136 10.34 4.48 -6.89
CA CYS A 136 10.95 5.61 -7.58
C CYS A 136 10.05 6.87 -7.65
N ASN A 137 8.97 6.96 -6.88
CA ASN A 137 8.09 8.12 -6.85
C ASN A 137 8.90 9.40 -6.53
N TRP A 138 9.18 10.21 -7.55
CA TRP A 138 10.07 11.37 -7.46
C TRP A 138 9.33 12.65 -7.04
N ASP A 139 7.99 12.62 -6.99
CA ASP A 139 7.17 13.76 -6.57
C ASP A 139 7.00 13.80 -5.05
N ILE A 140 8.13 13.69 -4.34
CA ILE A 140 8.18 13.76 -2.89
C ILE A 140 8.63 15.17 -2.48
N PRO A 141 7.91 15.83 -1.55
CA PRO A 141 8.32 17.11 -1.02
C PRO A 141 9.70 17.04 -0.37
N ASN A 142 10.50 18.10 -0.53
CA ASN A 142 11.81 18.28 0.11
C ASN A 142 12.93 17.33 -0.34
N ILE A 143 12.72 16.52 -1.38
CA ILE A 143 13.83 15.85 -2.08
C ILE A 143 14.56 16.86 -2.96
N SER A 144 15.90 16.82 -2.91
CA SER A 144 16.80 17.65 -3.70
C SER A 144 16.59 17.46 -5.21
N SER A 145 16.90 18.47 -6.03
CA SER A 145 16.81 18.36 -7.49
C SER A 145 17.65 17.20 -8.03
N GLN A 146 18.83 16.97 -7.46
CA GLN A 146 19.69 15.85 -7.84
C GLN A 146 19.07 14.49 -7.46
N GLY A 147 18.48 14.38 -6.27
CA GLY A 147 17.73 13.19 -5.86
C GLY A 147 16.55 12.90 -6.79
N LYS A 148 15.77 13.94 -7.15
CA LYS A 148 14.66 13.80 -8.10
C LYS A 148 15.11 13.29 -9.47
N ILE A 149 16.26 13.76 -9.98
CA ILE A 149 16.82 13.28 -11.25
C ILE A 149 17.15 11.78 -11.16
N LYS A 150 17.83 11.34 -10.10
CA LYS A 150 18.20 9.92 -9.91
C LYS A 150 16.98 9.01 -9.81
N MET A 151 15.98 9.45 -9.07
CA MET A 151 14.71 8.73 -8.93
C MET A 151 13.94 8.68 -10.24
N LYS A 152 13.85 9.80 -10.96
CA LYS A 152 13.18 9.87 -12.26
C LYS A 152 13.84 8.96 -13.30
N ASN A 153 15.16 8.96 -13.40
CA ASN A 153 15.90 8.07 -14.30
C ASN A 153 15.59 6.60 -14.01
N SER A 154 15.50 6.24 -12.72
CA SER A 154 15.16 4.89 -12.28
C SER A 154 13.70 4.54 -12.58
N ALA A 155 12.77 5.48 -12.37
CA ALA A 155 11.36 5.30 -12.74
C ALA A 155 11.21 5.05 -14.24
N GLU A 156 11.87 5.85 -15.08
CA GLU A 156 11.85 5.70 -16.54
C GLU A 156 12.40 4.35 -16.99
N LEU A 157 13.49 3.88 -16.36
CA LEU A 157 14.06 2.56 -16.63
C LEU A 157 13.03 1.45 -16.34
N TYR A 158 12.45 1.43 -15.15
CA TYR A 158 11.48 0.39 -14.78
C TYR A 158 10.19 0.48 -15.59
N SER A 159 9.73 1.68 -15.95
CA SER A 159 8.60 1.88 -16.86
C SER A 159 8.86 1.29 -18.25
N LYS A 160 10.07 1.49 -18.80
CA LYS A 160 10.48 0.87 -20.08
C LYS A 160 10.50 -0.65 -19.98
N ILE A 161 11.03 -1.19 -18.88
CA ILE A 161 11.05 -2.64 -18.62
C ILE A 161 9.63 -3.21 -18.56
N LEU A 162 8.73 -2.56 -17.82
CA LEU A 162 7.33 -2.99 -17.72
C LEU A 162 6.65 -2.98 -19.08
N LEU A 163 6.76 -1.87 -19.81
CA LEU A 163 6.13 -1.74 -21.13
C LEU A 163 6.65 -2.82 -22.08
N LYS A 164 7.97 -3.04 -22.13
CA LYS A 164 8.55 -4.08 -23.00
C LYS A 164 8.12 -5.48 -22.60
N TYR A 165 8.07 -5.77 -21.30
CA TYR A 165 7.56 -7.05 -20.76
C TYR A 165 6.11 -7.29 -21.21
N LEU A 166 5.25 -6.27 -21.08
CA LEU A 166 3.84 -6.36 -21.44
C LEU A 166 3.65 -6.53 -22.95
N GLN A 167 4.36 -5.75 -23.78
CA GLN A 167 4.28 -5.87 -25.24
C GLN A 167 4.76 -7.23 -25.73
N THR A 168 5.81 -7.78 -25.12
CA THR A 168 6.33 -9.12 -25.48
C THR A 168 5.33 -10.22 -25.15
N ASN A 169 4.60 -10.10 -24.03
CA ASN A 169 3.70 -11.16 -23.57
C ASN A 169 2.25 -11.03 -24.03
N LYS A 170 1.81 -9.83 -24.43
CA LYS A 170 0.41 -9.54 -24.81
C LYS A 170 0.27 -8.96 -26.22
N GLY A 171 1.37 -8.62 -26.89
CA GLY A 171 1.39 -7.86 -28.13
C GLY A 171 1.43 -6.35 -27.90
N ASP A 172 1.81 -5.59 -28.93
CA ASP A 172 2.14 -4.16 -28.79
C ASP A 172 0.97 -3.31 -28.26
N LEU A 173 -0.21 -3.43 -28.88
CA LEU A 173 -1.40 -2.64 -28.51
C LEU A 173 -1.95 -3.03 -27.13
N GLU A 174 -2.16 -4.33 -26.89
CA GLU A 174 -2.71 -4.81 -25.61
C GLU A 174 -1.71 -4.61 -24.47
N GLY A 175 -0.41 -4.68 -24.74
CA GLY A 175 0.65 -4.37 -23.79
C GLY A 175 0.62 -2.91 -23.33
N VAL A 176 0.42 -1.96 -24.25
CA VAL A 176 0.28 -0.52 -23.92
C VAL A 176 -1.00 -0.25 -23.11
N LYS A 177 -2.11 -0.89 -23.47
CA LYS A 177 -3.38 -0.78 -22.73
C LYS A 177 -3.21 -1.29 -21.30
N ARG A 178 -2.62 -2.48 -21.14
CA ARG A 178 -2.31 -3.06 -19.84
C ARG A 178 -1.37 -2.19 -19.02
N TYR A 179 -0.36 -1.57 -19.66
CA TYR A 179 0.54 -0.65 -18.97
C TYR A 179 -0.24 0.51 -18.35
N SER A 180 -1.17 1.10 -19.11
CA SER A 180 -2.03 2.19 -18.63
C SER A 180 -2.89 1.75 -17.44
N ASP A 181 -3.55 0.59 -17.53
CA ASP A 181 -4.36 0.02 -16.45
C ASP A 181 -3.55 -0.18 -15.17
N LEU A 182 -2.31 -0.67 -15.30
CA LEU A 182 -1.41 -0.88 -14.17
C LEU A 182 -0.88 0.43 -13.59
N MET A 183 -0.67 1.48 -14.38
CA MET A 183 -0.27 2.80 -13.87
C MET A 183 -1.39 3.46 -13.05
N PHE A 184 -2.65 3.24 -13.40
CA PHE A 184 -3.79 3.76 -12.63
C PHE A 184 -3.85 3.25 -11.19
N LEU A 185 -3.23 2.09 -10.89
CA LEU A 185 -3.10 1.58 -9.52
C LEU A 185 -2.42 2.54 -8.56
N PHE A 186 -1.50 3.37 -9.07
CA PHE A 186 -0.75 4.28 -8.23
C PHE A 186 -1.68 5.18 -7.41
N ASN A 187 -2.74 5.70 -8.05
CA ASN A 187 -3.74 6.54 -7.39
C ASN A 187 -4.53 5.76 -6.32
N SER A 188 -4.92 4.52 -6.61
CA SER A 188 -5.61 3.67 -5.63
C SER A 188 -4.73 3.35 -4.42
N ILE A 189 -3.42 3.14 -4.61
CA ILE A 189 -2.48 2.89 -3.51
C ILE A 189 -2.30 4.16 -2.66
N LEU A 190 -2.15 5.34 -3.29
CA LEU A 190 -2.05 6.61 -2.56
C LEU A 190 -3.30 6.90 -1.73
N ALA A 191 -4.49 6.71 -2.32
CA ALA A 191 -5.76 6.90 -1.62
C ALA A 191 -5.90 5.92 -0.43
N THR A 192 -5.54 4.66 -0.62
CA THR A 192 -5.57 3.63 0.43
C THR A 192 -4.58 3.97 1.56
N THR A 193 -3.36 4.35 1.22
CA THR A 193 -2.33 4.75 2.19
C THR A 193 -2.72 6.00 2.99
N LYS A 194 -3.41 6.95 2.35
CA LYS A 194 -4.00 8.09 3.04
C LYS A 194 -5.09 7.65 4.02
N ALA A 195 -6.05 6.84 3.56
CA ALA A 195 -7.13 6.35 4.42
C ALA A 195 -6.62 5.52 5.61
N GLU A 196 -5.57 4.71 5.43
CA GLU A 196 -4.91 4.00 6.53
C GLU A 196 -4.34 4.94 7.58
N ARG A 197 -3.64 6.01 7.15
CA ARG A 197 -3.12 7.05 8.06
C ARG A 197 -4.24 7.76 8.80
N ASP A 198 -5.29 8.16 8.09
CA ASP A 198 -6.43 8.87 8.67
C ASP A 198 -7.15 8.00 9.72
N MET A 199 -7.32 6.69 9.46
CA MET A 199 -7.87 5.75 10.45
C MET A 199 -6.98 5.58 11.70
N HIS A 200 -5.66 5.70 11.58
CA HIS A 200 -4.78 5.67 12.74
C HIS A 200 -5.01 6.87 13.66
N ILE A 201 -5.29 8.06 13.09
CA ILE A 201 -5.65 9.25 13.86
C ILE A 201 -6.93 8.99 14.66
N PHE A 202 -7.96 8.38 14.05
CA PHE A 202 -9.22 8.04 14.72
C PHE A 202 -9.10 6.95 15.81
N LYS A 203 -8.02 6.17 15.87
CA LYS A 203 -7.79 5.21 16.98
C LYS A 203 -7.20 5.87 18.23
N VAL A 204 -6.63 7.07 18.09
CA VAL A 204 -5.92 7.79 19.15
C VAL A 204 -6.84 8.81 19.85
N LEU A 205 -7.90 9.24 19.18
CA LEU A 205 -9.02 10.01 19.75
C LEU A 205 -10.01 9.08 20.47
#